data_AF-A0A1V4QJQ2-F1
#
_entry.id   AF-A0A1V4QJQ2-F1
#
_cell.length_a   1.000
_cell.length_b   1.000
_cell.length_c   1.000
_cell.angle_alpha   90.00
_cell.angle_beta   90.00
_cell.angle_gamma   90.00
#
_symmetry.space_group_name_H-M   'P 1'
#
loop_
_entity.id
_entity.type
_entity.pdbx_description
1 polymer ?
#
loop_
_entity_poly.entity_id
_entity_poly.type
_entity_poly.pdbx_seq_one_letter_code
_entity_poly.pdbx_strand_id
1 'polypeptide(L)'
;MSEKLRVVKRDQPPEPRRILAPEERIKLLQSVTAGLLKDAQSTWAEIWQELMGTVTNGTVILPQAGKGPKCGWAEFLEKLWLLKHYLDYTKGFVERKA
;
A
#
# COMPACT_ATOMS: atom_id res chain seq x y z
N MET A 1 -17.63 -6.94 26.09
CA MET A 1 -18.63 -5.99 25.57
C MET A 1 -18.98 -6.45 24.17
N SER A 2 -20.15 -7.03 23.97
CA SER A 2 -20.54 -7.62 22.68
C SER A 2 -21.09 -6.53 21.75
N GLU A 3 -20.35 -6.17 20.71
CA GLU A 3 -20.88 -5.33 19.63
C GLU A 3 -21.92 -6.12 18.84
N LYS A 4 -23.17 -5.63 18.85
CA LYS A 4 -24.30 -6.21 18.14
C LYS A 4 -24.11 -5.95 16.64
N LEU A 5 -23.73 -6.98 15.89
CA LEU A 5 -23.74 -6.93 14.43
C LEU A 5 -25.18 -6.79 13.93
N ARG A 6 -25.45 -5.70 13.18
CA ARG A 6 -26.77 -5.41 12.61
C ARG A 6 -26.84 -5.92 11.17
N VAL A 7 -27.78 -6.83 10.90
CA VAL A 7 -28.05 -7.33 9.55
C VAL A 7 -28.73 -6.22 8.74
N VAL A 8 -28.04 -5.69 7.73
CA VAL A 8 -28.59 -4.73 6.78
C VAL A 8 -29.48 -5.49 5.81
N LYS A 9 -30.80 -5.26 5.90
CA LYS A 9 -31.78 -5.83 4.97
C LYS A 9 -31.76 -5.03 3.66
N ARG A 10 -31.89 -5.73 2.53
CA ARG A 10 -31.85 -5.17 1.16
C ARG A 10 -32.89 -4.08 0.90
N ASP A 11 -33.97 -4.03 1.68
CA ASP A 11 -35.09 -3.09 1.54
C ASP A 11 -34.98 -1.85 2.45
N GLN A 12 -33.87 -1.65 3.17
CA GLN A 12 -33.65 -0.39 3.87
C GLN A 12 -33.27 0.71 2.87
N PRO A 13 -33.95 1.88 2.90
CA PRO A 13 -33.51 3.02 2.10
C PRO A 13 -32.07 3.34 2.50
N PRO A 14 -31.16 3.54 1.52
CA PRO A 14 -29.76 3.78 1.82
C PRO A 14 -29.67 4.98 2.75
N GLU A 15 -28.98 4.80 3.88
CA GLU A 15 -28.62 5.88 4.80
C GLU A 15 -28.10 7.06 3.97
N PRO A 16 -28.55 8.30 4.26
CA PRO A 16 -28.17 9.46 3.47
C PRO A 16 -26.64 9.55 3.43
N ARG A 17 -26.07 9.45 2.22
CA ARG A 17 -24.62 9.57 2.04
C ARG A 17 -24.20 10.91 2.59
N ARG A 18 -23.34 10.90 3.62
CA ARG A 18 -22.76 12.12 4.16
C ARG A 18 -21.91 12.79 3.09
N ILE A 19 -22.38 13.92 2.56
CA ILE A 19 -21.60 14.77 1.67
C ILE A 19 -20.61 15.53 2.54
N LEU A 20 -19.33 15.23 2.39
CA LEU A 20 -18.26 15.91 3.12
C LEU A 20 -18.08 17.33 2.59
N ALA A 21 -17.87 18.28 3.51
CA ALA A 21 -17.48 19.62 3.14
C ALA A 21 -16.13 19.61 2.39
N PRO A 22 -15.84 20.59 1.51
CA PRO A 22 -14.58 20.64 0.77
C PRO A 22 -13.33 20.50 1.64
N GLU A 23 -13.31 21.13 2.82
CA GLU A 23 -12.20 21.09 3.77
C GLU A 23 -12.03 19.69 4.39
N GLU A 24 -13.14 19.01 4.69
CA GLU A 24 -13.13 17.62 5.18
C GLU A 24 -12.62 16.67 4.09
N ARG A 25 -12.99 16.89 2.83
CA ARG A 25 -12.50 16.10 1.69
C ARG A 25 -11.00 16.25 1.50
N ILE A 26 -10.46 17.47 1.62
CA ILE A 26 -9.02 17.72 1.52
C ILE A 26 -8.27 17.02 2.66
N LYS A 27 -8.75 17.15 3.90
CA LYS A 27 -8.13 16.46 5.06
C LYS A 27 -8.15 14.95 4.90
N LEU A 28 -9.28 14.40 4.45
CA LEU A 28 -9.39 12.96 4.18
C LEU A 28 -8.38 12.53 3.11
N LEU A 29 -8.31 13.27 1.99
CA LEU A 29 -7.38 12.97 0.90
C LEU A 29 -5.92 13.00 1.38
N GLN A 30 -5.54 14.03 2.13
CA GLN A 30 -4.20 14.15 2.72
C GLN A 30 -3.89 12.97 3.66
N SER A 31 -4.84 12.61 4.52
CA SER A 31 -4.68 11.50 5.47
C SER A 31 -4.51 10.16 4.74
N VAL A 32 -5.34 9.88 3.73
CA VAL A 32 -5.25 8.65 2.92
C VAL A 32 -3.93 8.60 2.15
N THR A 33 -3.54 9.71 1.51
CA THR A 33 -2.29 9.82 0.75
C THR A 33 -1.07 9.61 1.66
N ALA A 34 -1.07 10.22 2.85
CA ALA A 34 0.00 10.03 3.82
C ALA A 34 0.11 8.58 4.29
N GLY A 35 -1.02 7.90 4.50
CA GLY A 35 -1.05 6.47 4.84
C GLY A 35 -0.45 5.61 3.74
N LEU A 36 -0.91 5.78 2.51
CA LEU A 36 -0.41 5.03 1.35
C LEU A 36 1.08 5.23 1.08
N LEU A 37 1.57 6.46 1.21
CA LEU A 37 2.99 6.75 1.05
C LEU A 37 3.82 6.13 2.18
N LYS A 38 3.30 6.10 3.41
CA LYS A 38 3.96 5.41 4.52
C LYS A 38 4.03 3.89 4.26
N ASP A 39 2.94 3.30 3.79
CA ASP A 39 2.90 1.87 3.46
C ASP A 39 3.88 1.56 2.31
N ALA A 40 3.89 2.38 1.26
CA ALA A 40 4.86 2.29 0.17
C ALA A 40 6.32 2.36 0.68
N GLN A 41 6.63 3.31 1.56
CA GLN A 41 7.96 3.44 2.15
C GLN A 41 8.35 2.22 2.99
N SER A 42 7.42 1.69 3.78
CA SER A 42 7.66 0.48 4.58
C SER A 42 7.91 -0.73 3.69
N THR A 43 7.07 -0.95 2.68
CA THR A 43 7.24 -2.06 1.72
C THR A 43 8.55 -1.93 0.95
N TRP A 44 8.92 -0.71 0.54
CA TRP A 44 10.24 -0.47 -0.08
C TRP A 44 11.39 -0.81 0.86
N ALA A 45 11.31 -0.43 2.13
CA ALA A 45 12.34 -0.75 3.11
C ALA A 45 12.50 -2.27 3.27
N GLU A 46 11.40 -3.03 3.33
CA GLU A 46 11.44 -4.50 3.39
C GLU A 46 12.10 -5.10 2.15
N ILE A 47 11.71 -4.67 0.94
CA ILE A 47 12.33 -5.11 -0.32
C ILE A 47 13.83 -4.81 -0.30
N TRP A 48 14.21 -3.62 0.16
CA TRP A 48 15.62 -3.21 0.24
C TRP A 48 16.40 -4.11 1.20
N GLN A 49 15.84 -4.46 2.36
CA GLN A 49 16.50 -5.38 3.31
C GLN A 49 16.74 -6.78 2.73
N GLU A 50 15.84 -7.28 1.86
CA GLU A 50 16.04 -8.55 1.16
C GLU A 50 17.19 -8.51 0.15
N LEU A 51 17.49 -7.33 -0.39
CA LEU A 51 18.60 -7.09 -1.33
C LEU A 51 19.92 -6.74 -0.63
N MET A 52 19.86 -6.26 0.63
CA MET A 52 21.03 -5.90 1.40
C MET A 52 21.85 -7.14 1.79
N GLY A 53 23.15 -7.13 1.43
CA GLY A 53 24.10 -8.21 1.73
C GLY A 53 24.17 -9.32 0.67
N THR A 54 23.24 -9.35 -0.28
CA THR A 54 23.28 -10.23 -1.47
C THR A 54 23.79 -9.50 -2.72
N VAL A 55 23.60 -8.18 -2.79
CA VAL A 55 24.10 -7.32 -3.87
C VAL A 55 25.22 -6.44 -3.31
N THR A 56 26.48 -6.72 -3.63
CA THR A 56 27.58 -5.78 -3.33
C THR A 56 27.61 -4.65 -4.37
N ASN A 57 28.14 -3.49 -3.97
CA ASN A 57 28.33 -2.32 -4.85
C ASN A 57 28.91 -2.74 -6.20
N GLY A 58 28.10 -2.63 -7.27
CA GLY A 58 28.57 -2.82 -8.64
C GLY A 58 28.33 -4.21 -9.24
N THR A 59 27.07 -4.68 -9.25
CA THR A 59 26.61 -5.80 -10.10
C THR A 59 27.12 -7.21 -9.78
N VAL A 60 27.96 -7.39 -8.76
CA VAL A 60 28.44 -8.73 -8.38
C VAL A 60 27.44 -9.40 -7.44
N ILE A 61 26.64 -10.30 -8.00
CA ILE A 61 25.83 -11.25 -7.23
C ILE A 61 26.78 -12.28 -6.62
N LEU A 62 26.93 -12.28 -5.30
CA LEU A 62 27.74 -13.29 -4.61
C LEU A 62 27.21 -14.69 -4.95
N PRO A 63 28.05 -15.74 -5.03
CA PRO A 63 27.59 -17.11 -5.31
C PRO A 63 26.46 -17.59 -4.37
N GLN A 64 26.42 -17.03 -3.16
CA GLN A 64 25.41 -17.31 -2.13
C GLN A 64 24.05 -16.65 -2.43
N ALA A 65 24.03 -15.59 -3.22
CA ALA A 65 22.84 -14.88 -3.67
C ALA A 65 22.13 -15.56 -4.86
N GLY A 66 22.72 -16.62 -5.44
CA GLY A 66 22.07 -17.47 -6.44
C GLY A 66 20.80 -18.19 -5.95
N LYS A 67 20.50 -18.12 -4.64
CA LYS A 67 19.29 -18.70 -4.03
C LYS A 67 18.08 -17.76 -4.02
N GLY A 68 18.23 -16.51 -4.48
CA GLY A 68 17.15 -15.50 -4.47
C GLY A 68 16.96 -14.81 -3.11
N PRO A 69 15.88 -14.02 -2.95
CA PRO A 69 15.54 -13.33 -1.70
C PRO A 69 15.37 -14.30 -0.53
N LYS A 70 15.63 -13.86 0.72
CA LYS A 70 15.46 -14.72 1.90
C LYS A 70 14.00 -15.07 2.13
N CYS A 71 13.09 -14.15 1.82
CA CYS A 71 11.65 -14.37 1.80
C CYS A 71 11.16 -15.23 0.61
N GLY A 72 12.03 -15.58 -0.32
CA GLY A 72 11.67 -16.29 -1.55
C GLY A 72 11.03 -15.40 -2.62
N TRP A 73 11.00 -15.88 -3.86
CA TRP A 73 10.55 -15.10 -5.01
C TRP A 73 9.07 -14.72 -4.97
N ALA A 74 8.20 -15.60 -4.47
CA ALA A 74 6.77 -15.34 -4.44
C ALA A 74 6.44 -14.12 -3.55
N GLU A 75 6.91 -14.13 -2.30
CA GLU A 75 6.70 -13.02 -1.35
C GLU A 75 7.40 -11.74 -1.83
N PHE A 76 8.61 -11.86 -2.38
CA PHE A 76 9.34 -10.70 -2.91
C PHE A 76 8.58 -10.00 -4.06
N LEU A 77 8.04 -10.79 -5.00
CA LEU A 77 7.25 -10.26 -6.11
C LEU A 77 5.92 -9.67 -5.64
N GLU A 78 5.29 -10.27 -4.62
CA GLU A 78 4.10 -9.71 -4.00
C GLU A 78 4.39 -8.33 -3.37
N LYS A 79 5.50 -8.19 -2.64
CA LYS A 79 5.94 -6.89 -2.10
C LYS A 79 6.16 -5.85 -3.20
N LEU A 80 6.78 -6.23 -4.32
CA LEU A 80 6.93 -5.35 -5.49
C LEU A 80 5.58 -4.92 -6.07
N TRP A 81 4.62 -5.84 -6.14
CA TRP A 81 3.25 -5.54 -6.58
C TRP A 81 2.51 -4.60 -5.62
N LEU A 82 2.64 -4.82 -4.32
CA LEU A 82 2.07 -3.93 -3.29
C LEU A 82 2.67 -2.52 -3.37
N LEU A 83 4.00 -2.42 -3.51
CA LEU A 83 4.67 -1.15 -3.70
C LEU A 83 4.13 -0.42 -4.94
N LYS A 84 4.05 -1.11 -6.08
CA LYS A 84 3.45 -0.55 -7.30
C LYS A 84 2.02 -0.09 -7.05
N HIS A 85 1.21 -0.89 -6.36
CA HIS A 85 -0.18 -0.57 -6.06
C HIS A 85 -0.30 0.72 -5.24
N TYR A 86 0.47 0.87 -4.16
CA TYR A 86 0.45 2.08 -3.33
C TYR A 86 0.87 3.31 -4.12
N LEU A 87 1.90 3.20 -4.96
CA LEU A 87 2.38 4.31 -5.79
C LEU A 87 1.39 4.70 -6.89
N ASP A 88 0.84 3.74 -7.62
CA ASP A 88 -0.15 3.98 -8.67
C ASP A 88 -1.42 4.61 -8.11
N TYR A 89 -1.89 4.13 -6.96
CA TYR A 89 -3.07 4.67 -6.32
C TYR A 89 -2.84 6.09 -5.81
N THR A 90 -1.67 6.36 -5.22
CA THR A 90 -1.26 7.71 -4.81
C THR A 90 -1.16 8.66 -6.01
N LYS A 91 -0.52 8.21 -7.10
CA LYS A 91 -0.40 8.95 -8.36
C LYS A 91 -1.77 9.29 -8.95
N GLY A 92 -2.74 8.38 -8.82
CA GLY A 92 -4.13 8.61 -9.22
C GLY A 92 -4.78 9.82 -8.57
N PHE A 93 -4.39 10.20 -7.34
CA PHE A 93 -4.90 11.41 -6.69
C PHE A 93 -4.32 12.71 -7.26
N VAL A 94 -3.10 12.65 -7.80
CA VAL A 94 -2.44 13.81 -8.41
C VAL A 94 -2.90 14.00 -9.86
N GLU A 95 -3.11 12.90 -10.58
CA GLU A 95 -3.45 12.92 -12.01
C GLU A 95 -4.95 13.04 -12.28
N ARG A 96 -5.81 12.54 -11.39
CA ARG A 96 -7.24 12.82 -11.49
C ARG A 96 -7.47 14.27 -11.07
N LYS A 97 -7.56 15.15 -12.06
CA LYS A 97 -8.12 16.50 -11.88
C LYS A 97 -9.41 16.40 -11.06
N ALA A 98 -9.43 17.07 -9.91
CA ALA A 98 -10.59 17.21 -9.04
C ALA A 98 -11.77 17.90 -9.76
#